data_AF-A0A821XAW9-F1
#
_entry.id   AF-A0A821XAW9-F1
#
_cell.length_a   1.000
_cell.length_b   1.000
_cell.length_c   1.000
_cell.angle_alpha   90.00
_cell.angle_beta   90.00
_cell.angle_gamma   90.00
#
_symmetry.space_group_name_H-M   'P 1'
#
loop_
_entity.id
_entity.type
_entity.pdbx_description
1 polymer ?
#
loop_
_entity_poly.entity_id
_entity_poly.type
_entity_poly.pdbx_seq_one_letter_code
_entity_poly.pdbx_strand_id
1 'polypeptide(L)'
;MAKENKNLYAICDHIQRTKPDIQVTEEIAKEIGSNFRTLPAFEKGLFDYVYRRHYSIERNELLKCRWLQYKKHIEDRVFAPFQFPCIRDLHFQNGAIRFLPSESIYRYPEHKMKLKPGPGVDFRGQMPIPQELLMKRGTTKKDGVVKKDRKKKNK
;
A
#
# COMPACT_ATOMS: atom_id res chain seq x y z
N MET A 1 -28.01 -8.98 22.29
CA MET A 1 -27.79 -7.80 23.16
C MET A 1 -26.60 -7.03 22.62
N ALA A 2 -26.83 -5.88 22.01
CA ALA A 2 -25.75 -5.05 21.47
C ALA A 2 -24.97 -4.44 22.65
N LYS A 3 -23.78 -4.98 22.94
CA LYS A 3 -22.85 -4.34 23.88
C LYS A 3 -22.51 -2.97 23.31
N GLU A 4 -22.80 -1.92 24.08
CA GLU A 4 -22.34 -0.57 23.77
C GLU A 4 -20.83 -0.64 23.48
N ASN A 5 -20.42 -0.19 22.29
CA ASN A 5 -19.02 -0.10 21.89
C ASN A 5 -18.34 1.01 22.71
N LYS A 6 -18.13 0.78 24.01
CA LYS A 6 -17.34 1.68 24.85
C LYS A 6 -15.92 1.62 24.32
N ASN A 7 -15.41 2.76 23.87
CA ASN A 7 -14.04 2.88 23.38
C ASN A 7 -13.08 2.49 24.52
N LEU A 8 -12.57 1.25 24.45
CA LEU A 8 -11.63 0.64 25.40
C LEU A 8 -10.31 1.39 25.51
N TYR A 9 -10.12 2.51 24.82
CA TYR A 9 -8.88 3.30 24.83
C TYR A 9 -9.10 4.77 25.15
N ALA A 10 -10.32 5.17 25.54
CA ALA A 10 -10.67 6.56 25.84
C ALA A 10 -9.77 7.21 26.91
N ILE A 11 -9.22 6.39 27.83
CA ILE A 11 -8.30 6.83 28.87
C ILE A 11 -6.99 7.35 28.26
N CYS A 12 -6.54 6.81 27.11
CA CYS A 12 -5.27 7.16 26.48
C CYS A 12 -5.40 8.27 25.41
N ASP A 13 -6.58 8.86 25.20
CA ASP A 13 -6.82 9.83 24.11
C ASP A 13 -6.15 11.19 24.36
N HIS A 14 -5.79 11.50 25.60
CA HIS A 14 -5.05 12.70 25.96
C HIS A 14 -3.58 12.68 25.49
N ILE A 15 -3.03 11.51 25.15
CA ILE A 15 -1.64 11.36 24.72
C ILE A 15 -1.60 11.51 23.19
N GLN A 16 -0.90 12.53 22.69
CA GLN A 16 -0.72 12.72 21.25
C GLN A 16 0.52 11.98 20.73
N ARG A 17 0.45 11.50 19.49
CA ARG A 17 1.60 10.86 18.84
C ARG A 17 2.62 11.91 18.44
N THR A 18 3.79 11.86 19.05
CA THR A 18 4.97 12.60 18.60
C THR A 18 5.47 12.02 17.27
N LYS A 19 6.03 12.89 16.42
CA LYS A 19 6.73 12.43 15.21
C LYS A 19 8.15 12.00 15.61
N PRO A 20 8.71 10.96 14.99
CA PRO A 20 10.10 10.59 15.23
C PRO A 20 11.03 11.71 14.80
N ASP A 21 12.03 12.01 15.63
CA ASP A 21 13.14 12.87 15.24
C ASP A 21 13.97 12.16 14.18
N ILE A 22 14.08 12.79 13.01
CA ILE A 22 14.81 12.23 11.86
C ILE A 22 16.33 12.45 12.03
N GLN A 23 16.74 13.26 13.00
CA GLN A 23 18.14 13.57 13.25
C GLN A 23 18.88 12.35 13.81
N VAL A 24 19.91 11.92 13.08
CA VAL A 24 20.77 10.81 13.49
C VAL A 24 21.79 11.33 14.51
N THR A 25 21.66 10.90 15.76
CA THR A 25 22.66 11.19 16.80
C THR A 25 23.84 10.23 16.72
N GLU A 26 25.01 10.69 17.14
CA GLU A 26 26.28 9.94 17.07
C GLU A 26 26.23 8.63 17.90
N GLU A 27 25.44 8.62 18.98
CA GLU A 27 25.19 7.43 19.80
C GLU A 27 24.48 6.32 19.03
N ILE A 28 23.47 6.68 18.22
CA ILE A 28 22.71 5.73 17.40
C ILE A 28 23.61 5.14 16.32
N ALA A 29 24.46 5.97 15.70
CA ALA A 29 25.42 5.50 14.71
C ALA A 29 26.43 4.50 15.30
N LYS A 30 26.90 4.76 16.54
CA LYS A 30 27.80 3.85 17.28
C LYS A 30 27.13 2.52 17.63
N GLU A 31 25.89 2.55 18.14
CA GLU A 31 25.12 1.33 18.46
C GLU A 31 24.86 0.45 17.23
N ILE A 32 24.61 1.04 16.06
CA ILE A 32 24.39 0.27 14.83
C ILE A 32 25.72 -0.28 14.31
N GLY A 33 26.77 0.53 14.32
CA GLY A 33 28.12 0.12 13.89
C GLY A 33 28.70 -1.01 14.74
N SER A 34 28.36 -1.09 16.03
CA SER A 34 28.78 -2.19 16.89
C SER A 34 27.99 -3.49 16.66
N ASN A 35 26.72 -3.39 16.29
CA ASN A 35 25.82 -4.55 16.20
C ASN A 35 25.73 -5.16 14.80
N PHE A 36 26.06 -4.41 13.73
CA PHE A 36 25.90 -4.88 12.35
C PHE A 36 27.17 -4.68 11.53
N ARG A 37 27.56 -5.70 10.77
CA ARG A 37 28.57 -5.57 9.70
C ARG A 37 28.00 -4.58 8.68
N THR A 38 28.62 -3.41 8.54
CA THR A 38 28.12 -2.29 7.73
C THR A 38 28.01 -2.72 6.26
N LEU A 39 26.80 -3.09 5.84
CA LEU A 39 26.43 -3.36 4.46
C LEU A 39 26.12 -2.04 3.73
N PRO A 40 26.08 -2.02 2.39
CA PRO A 40 25.77 -0.83 1.58
C PRO A 40 24.41 -0.16 1.87
N ALA A 41 23.58 -0.73 2.75
CA ALA A 41 22.29 -0.19 3.17
C ALA A 41 22.34 0.50 4.55
N PHE A 42 23.49 1.03 4.97
CA PHE A 42 23.68 1.62 6.30
C PHE A 42 22.69 2.76 6.59
N GLU A 43 22.42 3.64 5.63
CA GLU A 43 21.44 4.73 5.77
C GLU A 43 20.00 4.21 5.98
N LYS A 44 19.63 3.15 5.26
CA LYS A 44 18.34 2.48 5.46
C LYS A 44 18.25 1.84 6.84
N GLY A 45 19.34 1.20 7.29
CA GLY A 45 19.43 0.61 8.63
C GLY A 45 19.29 1.65 9.74
N LEU A 46 19.94 2.81 9.60
CA LEU A 46 19.80 3.95 10.50
C LEU A 46 18.35 4.43 10.57
N PHE A 47 17.73 4.65 9.41
CA PHE A 47 16.34 5.07 9.32
C PHE A 47 15.41 4.06 10.01
N ASP A 48 15.51 2.78 9.68
CA ASP A 48 14.67 1.73 10.26
C ASP A 48 14.88 1.60 11.78
N TYR A 49 16.12 1.79 12.25
CA TYR A 49 16.45 1.74 13.67
C TYR A 49 15.83 2.89 14.46
N VAL A 50 15.91 4.13 13.97
CA VAL A 50 15.28 5.30 14.60
C VAL A 50 13.78 5.09 14.75
N TYR A 51 13.12 4.60 13.69
CA TYR A 51 11.69 4.31 13.72
C TYR A 51 11.36 3.18 14.71
N ARG A 52 12.14 2.09 14.71
CA ARG A 52 11.96 0.99 15.67
C ARG A 52 12.11 1.46 17.12
N ARG A 53 13.08 2.32 17.38
CA ARG A 53 13.36 2.88 18.71
C ARG A 53 12.26 3.84 19.16
N HIS A 54 11.74 4.69 18.26
CA HIS A 54 10.65 5.62 18.54
C HIS A 54 9.31 4.93 18.79
N TYR A 55 9.01 3.86 18.05
CA TYR A 55 7.78 3.07 18.22
C TYR A 55 7.95 1.90 19.19
N SER A 56 9.01 1.88 20.00
CA SER A 56 9.17 0.90 21.07
C SER A 56 8.22 1.19 22.24
N ILE A 57 7.82 0.14 22.95
CA ILE A 57 6.95 0.25 24.13
C ILE A 57 7.64 1.04 25.26
N GLU A 58 8.96 1.02 25.31
CA GLU A 58 9.74 1.68 26.36
C GLU A 58 9.67 3.21 26.27
N ARG A 59 9.65 3.75 25.04
CA ARG A 59 9.69 5.21 24.79
C ARG A 59 8.33 5.80 24.48
N ASN A 60 7.42 5.00 23.93
CA ASN A 60 6.14 5.49 23.48
C ASN A 60 5.06 5.32 24.56
N GLU A 61 4.75 6.41 25.25
CA GLU A 61 3.76 6.45 26.33
C GLU A 61 2.35 6.06 25.87
N LEU A 62 1.96 6.47 24.66
CA LEU A 62 0.67 6.11 24.08
C LEU A 62 0.58 4.60 23.85
N LEU A 63 1.63 3.98 23.30
CA LEU A 63 1.68 2.53 23.09
C LEU A 63 1.65 1.81 24.43
N LYS A 64 2.40 2.29 25.43
CA LYS A 64 2.40 1.73 26.78
C LYS A 64 1.01 1.78 27.43
N CYS A 65 0.33 2.93 27.37
CA CYS A 65 -1.02 3.11 27.89
C CYS A 65 -2.02 2.15 27.21
N ARG A 66 -2.02 2.12 25.88
CA ARG A 66 -2.90 1.23 25.11
C ARG A 66 -2.60 -0.25 25.38
N TRP A 67 -1.33 -0.61 25.54
CA TRP A 67 -0.92 -1.97 25.87
C TRP A 67 -1.38 -2.41 27.27
N LEU A 68 -1.29 -1.54 28.26
CA LEU A 68 -1.80 -1.82 29.61
C LEU A 68 -3.32 -2.00 29.60
N GLN A 69 -4.03 -1.15 28.87
CA GLN A 69 -5.47 -1.25 28.75
C GLN A 69 -5.88 -2.51 27.96
N TYR A 70 -5.13 -2.82 26.91
CA TYR A 70 -5.23 -4.08 26.16
C TYR A 70 -5.09 -5.29 27.10
N LYS A 71 -4.11 -5.30 28.00
CA LYS A 71 -3.91 -6.38 28.98
C LYS A 71 -5.06 -6.52 29.98
N LYS A 72 -5.61 -5.39 30.46
CA LYS A 72 -6.74 -5.39 31.41
C LYS A 72 -8.01 -6.00 30.80
N HIS A 73 -8.24 -5.78 29.50
CA HIS A 73 -9.43 -6.25 28.78
C HIS A 73 -9.11 -7.42 27.83
N ILE A 74 -8.34 -8.41 28.28
CA ILE A 74 -8.07 -9.62 27.47
C ILE A 74 -9.32 -10.51 27.42
N GLU A 75 -10.03 -10.64 28.54
CA GLU A 75 -11.17 -11.56 28.70
C GLU A 75 -12.42 -11.09 27.95
N ASP A 76 -12.62 -9.78 27.83
CA ASP A 76 -13.79 -9.18 27.16
C ASP A 76 -13.81 -9.37 25.64
N ARG A 77 -12.81 -10.04 25.07
CA ARG A 77 -12.59 -10.05 23.63
C ARG A 77 -13.35 -11.15 22.93
N VAL A 78 -13.87 -10.77 21.77
CA VAL A 78 -14.30 -11.73 20.76
C VAL A 78 -13.04 -12.45 20.27
N PHE A 79 -12.93 -13.73 20.61
CA PHE A 79 -11.93 -14.61 20.02
C PHE A 79 -12.16 -14.64 18.51
N ALA A 80 -11.25 -14.00 17.77
CA ALA A 80 -11.22 -14.06 16.32
C ALA A 80 -9.99 -14.86 15.90
N PRO A 81 -10.10 -15.78 14.94
CA PRO A 81 -8.94 -16.46 14.40
C PRO A 81 -7.97 -15.44 13.83
N PHE A 82 -6.67 -15.69 14.00
CA PHE A 82 -5.65 -14.85 13.38
C PHE A 82 -5.81 -14.93 11.87
N GLN A 83 -6.20 -13.80 11.26
CA GLN A 83 -6.25 -13.69 9.80
C GLN A 83 -4.86 -13.27 9.32
N PHE A 84 -4.23 -14.15 8.54
CA PHE A 84 -2.97 -13.80 7.91
C PHE A 84 -3.16 -12.60 6.97
N PRO A 85 -2.21 -11.65 6.97
CA PRO A 85 -2.20 -10.55 6.01
C PRO A 85 -2.26 -11.12 4.58
N CYS A 86 -3.20 -10.65 3.75
CA CYS A 86 -3.21 -11.03 2.35
C CYS A 86 -1.98 -10.45 1.65
N ILE A 87 -1.24 -11.27 0.91
CA ILE A 87 -0.05 -10.84 0.15
C ILE A 87 -0.38 -9.71 -0.82
N ARG A 88 -1.61 -9.67 -1.33
CA ARG A 88 -2.12 -8.64 -2.26
C ARG A 88 -2.22 -7.25 -1.65
N ASP A 89 -2.22 -7.15 -0.32
CA ASP A 89 -2.27 -5.90 0.43
C ASP A 89 -0.84 -5.39 0.76
N LEU A 90 0.21 -6.05 0.25
CA LEU A 90 1.59 -5.57 0.34
C LEU A 90 1.90 -4.66 -0.85
N HIS A 91 2.23 -3.40 -0.55
CA HIS A 91 2.54 -2.36 -1.51
C HIS A 91 4.03 -1.99 -1.42
N PHE A 92 4.65 -1.79 -2.58
CA PHE A 92 6.01 -1.25 -2.64
C PHE A 92 5.93 0.28 -2.67
N GLN A 93 6.34 0.94 -1.59
CA GLN A 93 6.36 2.40 -1.47
C GLN A 93 7.76 2.85 -1.05
N ASN A 94 8.37 3.75 -1.83
CA ASN A 94 9.66 4.39 -1.52
C ASN A 94 10.77 3.40 -1.11
N GLY A 95 10.95 2.32 -1.86
CA GLY A 95 12.02 1.34 -1.60
C GLY A 95 11.74 0.35 -0.46
N ALA A 96 10.53 0.34 0.09
CA ALA A 96 10.12 -0.55 1.16
C ALA A 96 8.78 -1.23 0.86
N ILE A 97 8.67 -2.49 1.25
CA ILE A 97 7.39 -3.21 1.25
C ILE A 97 6.61 -2.77 2.50
N ARG A 98 5.40 -2.25 2.30
CA ARG A 98 4.50 -1.82 3.38
C ARG A 98 3.15 -2.51 3.23
N PHE A 99 2.54 -2.88 4.36
CA PHE A 99 1.21 -3.47 4.37
C PHE A 99 0.14 -2.38 4.40
N LEU A 100 -0.54 -2.13 3.27
CA LEU A 100 -1.57 -1.10 3.10
C LEU A 100 -2.83 -1.70 2.47
N PRO A 101 -3.65 -2.45 3.23
CA PRO A 101 -4.87 -3.07 2.71
C PRO A 101 -5.89 -2.06 2.16
N SER A 102 -5.88 -0.81 2.63
CA SER A 102 -6.72 0.26 2.09
C SER A 102 -6.36 0.66 0.66
N GLU A 103 -5.12 0.39 0.24
CA GLU A 103 -4.64 0.73 -1.09
C GLU A 103 -4.88 -0.38 -2.11
N SER A 104 -5.29 -1.58 -1.68
CA SER A 104 -5.37 -2.74 -2.56
C SER A 104 -6.53 -2.63 -3.54
N ILE A 105 -6.21 -2.94 -4.81
CA ILE A 105 -7.14 -2.76 -5.95
C ILE A 105 -8.44 -3.54 -5.74
N TYR A 106 -8.36 -4.67 -5.03
CA TYR A 106 -9.46 -5.60 -4.78
C TYR A 106 -10.47 -5.11 -3.74
N ARG A 107 -10.13 -4.10 -2.91
CA ARG A 107 -11.06 -3.56 -1.90
C ARG A 107 -11.81 -2.32 -2.39
N TYR A 108 -11.49 -1.78 -3.56
CA TYR A 108 -12.22 -0.65 -4.09
C TYR A 108 -13.58 -1.10 -4.64
N PRO A 109 -14.70 -0.52 -4.14
CA PRO A 109 -16.04 -0.88 -4.59
C PRO A 109 -16.30 -0.46 -6.05
N GLU A 110 -15.55 0.52 -6.57
CA GLU A 110 -15.63 0.97 -7.95
C GLU A 110 -14.37 0.60 -8.74
N HIS A 111 -14.42 -0.52 -9.46
CA HIS A 111 -13.37 -0.88 -10.44
C HIS A 111 -13.42 -0.01 -11.72
N LYS A 112 -14.44 0.84 -11.86
CA LYS A 112 -14.52 1.86 -12.90
C LYS A 112 -13.60 3.01 -12.53
N MET A 113 -12.28 2.76 -12.54
CA MET A 113 -11.31 3.83 -12.42
C MET A 113 -11.55 4.76 -13.61
N LYS A 114 -12.12 5.94 -13.34
CA LYS A 114 -12.25 7.00 -14.35
C LYS A 114 -10.82 7.39 -14.68
N LEU A 115 -10.29 6.87 -15.79
CA LEU A 115 -9.04 7.32 -16.38
C LEU A 115 -9.13 8.85 -16.44
N LYS A 116 -8.32 9.54 -15.63
CA LYS A 116 -8.19 10.97 -15.85
C LYS A 116 -7.47 11.13 -17.20
N PRO A 117 -7.90 12.08 -18.05
CA PRO A 117 -7.21 12.34 -19.31
C PRO A 117 -5.76 12.73 -18.99
N GLY A 118 -4.83 11.86 -19.33
CA GLY A 118 -3.40 12.01 -19.10
C GLY A 118 -2.66 10.81 -19.71
N PRO A 119 -1.43 11.00 -20.23
CA PRO A 119 -0.69 9.93 -20.87
C PRO A 119 -0.29 8.85 -19.84
N GLY A 120 -1.06 7.75 -19.81
CA GLY A 120 -0.63 6.44 -19.32
C GLY A 120 -0.49 6.25 -17.80
N VAL A 121 -0.91 7.18 -16.95
CA VAL A 121 -0.74 7.05 -15.50
C VAL A 121 -1.95 7.64 -14.77
N ASP A 122 -2.70 6.81 -14.05
CA ASP A 122 -3.67 7.30 -13.07
C ASP A 122 -2.92 7.91 -11.87
N PHE A 123 -3.59 8.68 -11.00
CA PHE A 123 -2.96 9.24 -9.78
C PHE A 123 -2.22 8.18 -8.91
N ARG A 124 -2.53 6.90 -9.11
CA ARG A 124 -2.02 5.76 -8.35
C ARG A 124 -1.03 4.87 -9.12
N GLY A 125 -0.64 5.22 -10.34
CA GLY A 125 0.40 4.53 -11.11
C GLY A 125 -0.05 3.92 -12.45
N GLN A 126 0.80 3.04 -13.01
CA GLN A 126 0.52 2.33 -14.26
C GLN A 126 -0.48 1.21 -14.02
N MET A 127 -1.70 1.33 -14.56
CA MET A 127 -2.62 0.20 -14.64
C MET A 127 -2.26 -0.70 -15.84
N PRO A 128 -2.32 -2.03 -15.70
CA PRO A 128 -2.24 -2.92 -16.85
C PRO A 128 -3.41 -2.58 -17.80
N ILE A 129 -3.09 -2.26 -19.05
CA ILE A 129 -4.08 -1.96 -20.09
C ILE A 129 -4.99 -3.19 -20.22
N PRO A 130 -6.32 -3.05 -20.03
CA PRO A 130 -7.24 -4.16 -20.20
C PRO A 130 -7.04 -4.82 -21.58
N GLN A 131 -6.95 -6.15 -21.63
CA GLN A 131 -6.74 -6.89 -22.88
C GLN A 131 -7.75 -6.56 -23.99
N GLU A 132 -8.94 -6.08 -23.62
CA GLU A 132 -9.95 -5.64 -24.59
C GLU A 132 -9.54 -4.39 -25.39
N LEU A 133 -8.66 -3.54 -24.87
CA LEU A 133 -8.09 -2.39 -25.58
C LEU A 133 -6.99 -2.78 -26.58
N LEU A 134 -6.34 -3.93 -26.40
CA LEU A 134 -5.34 -4.46 -27.34
C LEU A 134 -5.99 -5.01 -28.61
N MET A 135 -7.26 -5.40 -28.56
CA MET A 135 -7.95 -6.08 -29.66
C MET A 135 -8.55 -5.14 -30.73
N LYS A 136 -8.58 -3.81 -30.51
CA LYS A 136 -9.06 -2.85 -31.51
C LYS A 136 -7.92 -2.10 -32.21
N ARG A 137 -6.98 -2.81 -32.84
CA ARG A 137 -6.23 -2.23 -33.96
C ARG A 137 -7.16 -2.24 -35.17
N GLY A 138 -7.66 -1.05 -35.52
CA GLY A 138 -8.64 -0.84 -36.57
C GLY A 138 -8.31 -1.56 -37.87
N THR A 139 -9.32 -2.15 -38.49
CA THR A 139 -9.23 -2.58 -39.88
C THR A 139 -9.06 -1.33 -40.75
N THR A 140 -7.82 -1.03 -41.15
CA THR A 140 -7.58 -0.06 -42.23
C THR A 140 -8.23 -0.63 -43.48
N LYS A 141 -9.39 -0.10 -43.88
CA LYS A 141 -9.96 -0.39 -45.20
C LYS A 141 -8.94 0.08 -46.23
N LYS A 142 -8.30 -0.85 -46.92
CA LYS A 142 -7.47 -0.53 -48.09
C LYS A 142 -8.41 -0.19 -49.23
N ASP A 143 -8.55 1.10 -49.50
CA ASP A 143 -9.13 1.58 -50.75
C ASP A 143 -8.30 1.09 -51.94
N GLY A 144 -8.96 0.58 -52.98
CA GLY A 144 -8.34 0.38 -54.30
C GLY A 144 -8.23 -1.06 -54.78
N VAL A 145 -9.35 -1.65 -55.20
CA VAL A 145 -9.34 -2.58 -56.34
C VAL A 145 -10.49 -2.22 -57.28
N VAL A 146 -10.18 -1.43 -58.30
CA VAL A 146 -11.05 -1.16 -59.45
C VAL A 146 -11.26 -2.48 -60.20
N LYS A 147 -12.47 -3.06 -60.11
CA LYS A 147 -12.87 -4.17 -60.98
C LYS A 147 -13.22 -3.60 -62.35
N LYS A 148 -12.37 -3.85 -63.35
CA LYS A 148 -12.68 -3.60 -64.76
C LYS A 148 -13.76 -4.58 -65.23
N ASP A 149 -14.94 -4.05 -65.54
CA ASP A 149 -16.00 -4.77 -66.24
C ASP A 149 -15.54 -5.18 -67.64
N ARG A 150 -15.30 -6.47 -67.84
CA ARG A 150 -15.21 -7.06 -69.19
C ARG A 150 -16.61 -7.49 -69.62
N LYS A 151 -17.28 -6.60 -70.35
CA LYS A 151 -18.42 -6.93 -71.24
C LYS A 151 -18.04 -8.13 -72.11
N LYS A 152 -18.77 -9.24 -71.96
CA LYS A 152 -19.01 -10.17 -73.06
C LYS A 152 -20.52 -10.19 -73.33
N LYS A 153 -20.89 -9.46 -74.39
CA LYS A 153 -22.03 -9.81 -75.23
C LYS A 153 -21.89 -11.28 -75.60
N ASN A 154 -22.95 -12.05 -75.53
CA ASN A 154 -23.23 -13.06 -76.53
C ASN A 154 -24.73 -13.25 -76.68
N LYS A 155 -25.05 -13.50 -77.94
CA LYS A 155 -26.34 -13.71 -78.59
C LYS A 155 -26.78 -15.15 -78.35
#